data_AF-A0A061FPJ9-F1
#
_entry.id   AF-A0A061FPJ9-F1
#
_cell.length_a   1.000
_cell.length_b   1.000
_cell.length_c   1.000
_cell.angle_alpha   90.00
_cell.angle_beta   90.00
_cell.angle_gamma   90.00
#
_symmetry.space_group_name_H-M   'P 1'
#
loop_
_entity.id
_entity.type
_entity.pdbx_description
1 polymer ?
#
loop_
_entity_poly.entity_id
_entity_poly.type
_entity_poly.pdbx_seq_one_letter_code
_entity_poly.pdbx_strand_id
1 'polypeptide(L)'
;MEIPDTPDTKIAKPPPPPPPTTQEPDPKRLKMSTTTTSDDEETASATNGTKKQRYKRRKIAIFFAYCGVGYQGMQKNPGAKTIEGDLEEALFHSGAVPEQDRGNPKRYDWARSARTDKGVSAVGQVVSGRFYIDPPGLVERLNRILPAQIRIFGYKRVTASFNSKKFCDRRRYVYLIPVFALDPSCHRDRESVLASLGSGNELVKCLECSERGRKVAGVMGKRSFEAKSTIVHSDVSSNNGESGNVIKEHNLTSELEEVTDSSVQNEFTEVDKVNVEKIPLEERRFCYGEEEKGLFNRILKHYVGSHNFHNFTTRTKAEDPSARRYIVSFHANTVVNVEGIDFVKCEVVGQSFMLHQIRKMIGMAVAVMRNCAPESLIETALRKDVSINVPTAPEVGLYLDECLFASYNQKWKDSHEELSMKAYEEEAEEFKMKFIYSHIASTEREEGVVALWLHSLNHRNYPDLRGCNVEMIEGMSLKVDDNTDNTDAKSASVEKNGDAEIQSAKD
;
A
#
# COMPACT_ATOMS: atom_id res chain seq x y z
N MET A 1 35.42 -91.60 -7.44
CA MET A 1 36.38 -90.48 -7.53
C MET A 1 36.43 -90.04 -8.98
N GLU A 2 36.89 -88.81 -9.22
CA GLU A 2 37.19 -88.24 -10.54
C GLU A 2 35.97 -87.92 -11.45
N ILE A 3 36.27 -87.12 -12.48
CA ILE A 3 35.42 -86.34 -13.41
C ILE A 3 36.10 -86.52 -14.83
N PRO A 4 35.72 -85.89 -15.99
CA PRO A 4 34.89 -84.69 -16.20
C PRO A 4 33.93 -84.66 -17.45
N ASP A 5 33.09 -83.60 -17.47
CA ASP A 5 32.76 -82.67 -18.59
C ASP A 5 32.05 -83.01 -19.94
N THR A 6 31.04 -82.14 -20.23
CA THR A 6 30.64 -81.54 -21.54
C THR A 6 29.88 -82.38 -22.61
N PRO A 7 29.25 -81.76 -23.65
CA PRO A 7 28.15 -80.78 -23.53
C PRO A 7 26.98 -80.95 -24.56
N ASP A 8 26.01 -80.02 -24.51
CA ASP A 8 25.05 -79.60 -25.56
C ASP A 8 23.94 -80.54 -26.10
N THR A 9 22.68 -80.04 -26.13
CA THR A 9 21.93 -79.70 -27.37
C THR A 9 20.48 -79.19 -27.14
N LYS A 10 20.23 -77.96 -27.62
CA LYS A 10 18.99 -77.28 -28.14
C LYS A 10 17.55 -77.81 -27.84
N ILE A 11 16.64 -76.83 -27.65
CA ILE A 11 15.19 -76.97 -27.41
C ILE A 11 14.36 -76.73 -28.69
N ALA A 12 13.19 -77.38 -28.83
CA ALA A 12 12.15 -77.09 -29.83
C ALA A 12 10.73 -77.10 -29.20
N LYS A 13 9.74 -76.46 -29.85
CA LYS A 13 8.35 -76.25 -29.33
C LYS A 13 7.26 -77.03 -30.10
N PRO A 14 6.16 -77.44 -29.46
CA PRO A 14 4.88 -77.80 -30.11
C PRO A 14 3.99 -76.57 -30.47
N PRO A 15 2.95 -76.74 -31.32
CA PRO A 15 2.06 -75.66 -31.81
C PRO A 15 0.78 -75.42 -30.95
N PRO A 16 0.02 -74.33 -31.17
CA PRO A 16 -1.14 -73.94 -30.37
C PRO A 16 -2.52 -74.38 -30.95
N PRO A 17 -3.59 -74.42 -30.13
CA PRO A 17 -4.97 -74.64 -30.57
C PRO A 17 -5.72 -73.34 -30.99
N PRO A 18 -6.70 -73.41 -31.93
CA PRO A 18 -7.53 -72.27 -32.41
C PRO A 18 -8.80 -72.00 -31.54
N PRO A 19 -9.61 -70.95 -31.82
CA PRO A 19 -10.34 -70.22 -30.77
C PRO A 19 -11.89 -70.41 -30.72
N PRO A 20 -12.55 -69.96 -29.64
CA PRO A 20 -13.95 -69.55 -29.62
C PRO A 20 -14.14 -68.09 -30.08
N THR A 21 -15.28 -67.78 -30.71
CA THR A 21 -15.53 -66.48 -31.38
C THR A 21 -16.28 -65.46 -30.53
N THR A 22 -15.76 -64.22 -30.51
CA THR A 22 -16.46 -62.91 -30.39
C THR A 22 -17.77 -62.79 -29.59
N GLN A 23 -17.72 -61.98 -28.52
CA GLN A 23 -18.65 -60.87 -28.27
C GLN A 23 -17.86 -59.64 -27.77
N GLU A 24 -18.39 -58.44 -27.96
CA GLU A 24 -17.66 -57.17 -27.78
C GLU A 24 -17.63 -56.65 -26.32
N PRO A 25 -16.65 -55.80 -25.95
CA PRO A 25 -16.46 -55.35 -24.56
C PRO A 25 -17.27 -54.10 -24.18
N ASP A 26 -18.06 -54.21 -23.11
CA ASP A 26 -18.74 -53.07 -22.46
C ASP A 26 -17.71 -52.14 -21.75
N PRO A 27 -17.84 -50.80 -21.79
CA PRO A 27 -16.72 -49.91 -21.49
C PRO A 27 -16.44 -49.71 -20.00
N LYS A 28 -15.13 -49.65 -19.66
CA LYS A 28 -14.62 -49.51 -18.29
C LYS A 28 -15.10 -48.22 -17.61
N ARG A 29 -16.06 -48.32 -16.68
CA ARG A 29 -16.30 -47.26 -15.68
C ARG A 29 -15.07 -47.11 -14.78
N LEU A 30 -14.36 -45.99 -14.91
CA LEU A 30 -13.32 -45.56 -13.98
C LEU A 30 -13.91 -45.42 -12.56
N LYS A 31 -13.31 -46.12 -11.58
CA LYS A 31 -13.70 -46.01 -10.18
C LYS A 31 -13.20 -44.68 -9.62
N MET A 32 -14.12 -43.74 -9.40
CA MET A 32 -13.86 -42.54 -8.61
C MET A 32 -13.60 -42.94 -7.15
N SER A 33 -12.38 -42.71 -6.65
CA SER A 33 -12.02 -42.96 -5.26
C SER A 33 -12.65 -41.90 -4.34
N THR A 34 -13.84 -42.20 -3.81
CA THR A 34 -14.53 -41.32 -2.85
C THR A 34 -13.82 -41.33 -1.50
N THR A 35 -12.83 -40.45 -1.32
CA THR A 35 -12.20 -40.22 -0.01
C THR A 35 -13.17 -39.49 0.92
N THR A 36 -14.04 -40.24 1.60
CA THR A 36 -14.89 -39.73 2.68
C THR A 36 -14.05 -39.46 3.91
N THR A 37 -13.75 -38.19 4.18
CA THR A 37 -13.38 -37.75 5.54
C THR A 37 -14.65 -37.64 6.36
N SER A 38 -14.78 -38.49 7.37
CA SER A 38 -15.60 -38.26 8.56
C SER A 38 -15.00 -37.09 9.38
N ASP A 39 -15.60 -36.56 10.45
CA ASP A 39 -16.70 -37.07 11.29
C ASP A 39 -17.80 -36.01 11.50
N ASP A 40 -19.04 -36.49 11.70
CA ASP A 40 -20.18 -35.74 12.30
C ASP A 40 -21.37 -36.71 12.58
N GLU A 41 -21.12 -38.01 12.75
CA GLU A 41 -22.12 -39.04 13.08
C GLU A 41 -22.23 -39.17 14.61
N GLU A 42 -23.11 -38.37 15.22
CA GLU A 42 -23.46 -38.49 16.64
C GLU A 42 -24.86 -39.13 16.80
N THR A 43 -25.04 -39.92 17.86
CA THR A 43 -26.11 -40.92 17.98
C THR A 43 -27.51 -40.33 18.09
N ALA A 44 -28.46 -40.88 17.33
CA ALA A 44 -29.85 -40.47 17.34
C ALA A 44 -30.60 -40.99 18.59
N SER A 45 -30.67 -40.17 19.64
CA SER A 45 -31.66 -40.35 20.72
C SER A 45 -33.06 -40.06 20.18
N ALA A 46 -33.98 -41.03 20.32
CA ALA A 46 -35.32 -40.96 19.75
C ALA A 46 -36.31 -40.22 20.66
N THR A 47 -36.50 -38.92 20.45
CA THR A 47 -37.63 -38.14 21.00
C THR A 47 -38.39 -37.42 19.89
N ASN A 48 -39.72 -37.41 19.98
CA ASN A 48 -40.58 -36.88 18.94
C ASN A 48 -40.45 -35.35 18.81
N GLY A 49 -39.84 -34.91 17.72
CA GLY A 49 -39.77 -33.52 17.29
C GLY A 49 -39.69 -33.43 15.76
N THR A 50 -40.09 -32.31 15.19
CA THR A 50 -39.98 -32.07 13.75
C THR A 50 -38.52 -32.22 13.30
N LYS A 51 -38.28 -33.08 12.30
CA LYS A 51 -36.92 -33.36 11.79
C LYS A 51 -36.30 -32.07 11.23
N LYS A 52 -35.43 -31.43 12.03
CA LYS A 52 -34.68 -30.23 11.61
C LYS A 52 -33.86 -30.56 10.36
N GLN A 53 -34.02 -29.76 9.31
CA GLN A 53 -33.30 -29.94 8.06
C GLN A 53 -31.79 -29.82 8.29
N ARG A 54 -31.05 -30.93 8.11
CA ARG A 54 -29.62 -30.99 8.41
C ARG A 54 -28.79 -30.48 7.22
N TYR A 55 -28.45 -29.20 7.24
CA TYR A 55 -27.61 -28.56 6.23
C TYR A 55 -26.15 -29.05 6.28
N LYS A 56 -25.41 -28.89 5.17
CA LYS A 56 -24.00 -29.31 5.05
C LYS A 56 -23.10 -28.15 4.63
N ARG A 57 -22.02 -27.93 5.39
CA ARG A 57 -21.06 -26.85 5.12
C ARG A 57 -20.45 -26.95 3.74
N ARG A 58 -20.25 -25.81 3.08
CA ARG A 58 -19.60 -25.68 1.77
C ARG A 58 -18.33 -24.84 1.93
N LYS A 59 -17.24 -25.22 1.25
CA LYS A 59 -16.07 -24.33 1.13
C LYS A 59 -16.43 -23.24 0.12
N ILE A 60 -16.33 -21.99 0.55
CA ILE A 60 -16.62 -20.80 -0.26
C ILE A 60 -15.51 -19.76 -0.13
N ALA A 61 -15.40 -18.88 -1.13
CA ALA A 61 -14.73 -17.60 -1.05
C ALA A 61 -15.79 -16.50 -0.93
N ILE A 62 -15.62 -15.54 -0.01
CA ILE A 62 -16.56 -14.42 0.22
C ILE A 62 -15.85 -13.12 -0.20
N PHE A 63 -16.52 -12.32 -1.01
CA PHE A 63 -16.05 -11.04 -1.57
C PHE A 63 -16.74 -9.89 -0.83
N PHE A 64 -15.94 -8.95 -0.30
CA PHE A 64 -16.48 -7.89 0.54
C PHE A 64 -15.57 -6.65 0.64
N ALA A 65 -16.21 -5.53 0.92
CA ALA A 65 -15.59 -4.23 1.17
C ALA A 65 -15.71 -3.80 2.64
N TYR A 66 -14.85 -2.86 3.03
CA TYR A 66 -14.95 -2.09 4.26
C TYR A 66 -14.21 -0.75 4.18
N CYS A 67 -14.77 0.27 4.84
CA CYS A 67 -13.98 1.43 5.24
C CYS A 67 -13.31 1.14 6.59
N GLY A 68 -11.98 1.29 6.64
CA GLY A 68 -11.14 0.90 7.78
C GLY A 68 -11.21 1.83 8.99
N VAL A 69 -11.92 2.96 8.89
CA VAL A 69 -12.10 3.93 9.98
C VAL A 69 -12.69 3.28 11.24
N GLY A 70 -12.06 3.53 12.38
CA GLY A 70 -12.41 2.91 13.67
C GLY A 70 -11.88 1.48 13.90
N TYR A 71 -11.22 0.84 12.93
CA TYR A 71 -10.67 -0.51 13.06
C TYR A 71 -9.15 -0.56 13.13
N GLN A 72 -8.63 -1.47 13.96
CA GLN A 72 -7.21 -1.79 14.08
C GLN A 72 -6.76 -2.79 12.99
N GLY A 73 -7.24 -2.57 11.76
CA GLY A 73 -6.95 -3.36 10.57
C GLY A 73 -7.84 -4.60 10.41
N MET A 74 -7.52 -5.39 9.38
CA MET A 74 -8.27 -6.60 9.02
C MET A 74 -8.23 -7.65 10.14
N GLN A 75 -7.03 -8.07 10.56
CA GLN A 75 -6.88 -9.32 11.31
C GLN A 75 -7.30 -9.17 12.78
N LYS A 76 -8.06 -10.15 13.29
CA LYS A 76 -8.40 -10.26 14.71
C LYS A 76 -7.15 -10.28 15.60
N ASN A 77 -7.12 -9.39 16.59
CA ASN A 77 -6.08 -9.24 17.61
C ASN A 77 -6.74 -9.05 18.99
N PRO A 78 -6.13 -9.50 20.11
CA PRO A 78 -6.70 -9.33 21.44
C PRO A 78 -6.94 -7.86 21.81
N GLY A 79 -8.11 -7.55 22.39
CA GLY A 79 -8.47 -6.20 22.84
C GLY A 79 -8.74 -5.17 21.73
N ALA A 80 -8.76 -5.57 20.47
CA ALA A 80 -8.82 -4.66 19.32
C ALA A 80 -10.08 -4.86 18.46
N LYS A 81 -10.83 -3.79 18.18
CA LYS A 81 -11.88 -3.82 17.15
C LYS A 81 -11.23 -3.98 15.78
N THR A 82 -11.62 -5.01 15.04
CA THR A 82 -10.96 -5.49 13.82
C THR A 82 -12.01 -6.05 12.86
N ILE A 83 -11.79 -5.95 11.55
CA ILE A 83 -12.81 -6.36 10.56
C ILE A 83 -13.15 -7.85 10.69
N GLU A 84 -12.17 -8.71 10.98
CA GLU A 84 -12.41 -10.12 11.28
C GLU A 84 -13.20 -10.36 12.58
N GLY A 85 -13.17 -9.42 13.53
CA GLY A 85 -14.00 -9.51 14.74
C GLY A 85 -15.49 -9.43 14.39
N ASP A 86 -15.90 -8.31 13.80
CA ASP A 86 -17.28 -8.05 13.37
C ASP A 86 -17.75 -9.11 12.34
N LEU A 87 -16.87 -9.58 11.45
CA LEU A 87 -17.18 -10.61 10.46
C LEU A 87 -17.31 -12.03 11.04
N GLU A 88 -16.47 -12.42 12.02
CA GLU A 88 -16.65 -13.72 12.72
C GLU A 88 -17.97 -13.75 13.50
N GLU A 89 -18.35 -12.65 14.17
CA GLU A 89 -19.63 -12.56 14.88
C GLU A 89 -20.83 -12.50 13.90
N ALA A 90 -20.72 -11.83 12.75
CA ALA A 90 -21.74 -11.88 11.71
C ALA A 90 -21.90 -13.29 11.11
N LEU A 91 -20.82 -14.04 10.92
CA LEU A 91 -20.85 -15.43 10.48
C LEU A 91 -21.51 -16.36 11.51
N PHE A 92 -21.31 -16.10 12.81
CA PHE A 92 -22.04 -16.78 13.87
C PHE A 92 -23.53 -16.43 13.87
N HIS A 93 -23.88 -15.14 13.99
CA HIS A 93 -25.28 -14.68 14.09
C HIS A 93 -26.11 -14.92 12.82
N SER A 94 -25.49 -15.09 11.65
CA SER A 94 -26.17 -15.49 10.40
C SER A 94 -26.42 -17.01 10.28
N GLY A 95 -25.97 -17.80 11.26
CA GLY A 95 -26.04 -19.27 11.26
C GLY A 95 -24.98 -19.95 10.38
N ALA A 96 -24.05 -19.20 9.80
CA ALA A 96 -23.01 -19.73 8.91
C ALA A 96 -21.91 -20.50 9.66
N VAL A 97 -21.69 -20.16 10.93
CA VAL A 97 -20.84 -20.86 11.92
C VAL A 97 -21.68 -21.20 13.17
N PRO A 98 -21.67 -22.44 13.68
CA PRO A 98 -22.40 -22.81 14.90
C PRO A 98 -21.62 -22.44 16.17
N GLU A 99 -22.32 -22.27 17.30
CA GLU A 99 -21.74 -21.89 18.60
C GLU A 99 -20.50 -22.73 18.99
N GLN A 100 -20.56 -24.05 18.80
CA GLN A 100 -19.46 -24.98 19.11
C GLN A 100 -18.13 -24.70 18.38
N ASP A 101 -18.16 -23.94 17.28
CA ASP A 101 -16.99 -23.53 16.51
C ASP A 101 -16.74 -22.01 16.57
N ARG A 102 -17.56 -21.23 17.30
CA ARG A 102 -17.43 -19.78 17.46
C ARG A 102 -16.07 -19.44 18.09
N GLY A 103 -15.42 -18.41 17.57
CA GLY A 103 -14.05 -18.05 17.98
C GLY A 103 -12.97 -19.09 17.65
N ASN A 104 -13.29 -20.19 16.96
CA ASN A 104 -12.32 -21.24 16.60
C ASN A 104 -12.13 -21.36 15.07
N PRO A 105 -11.46 -20.39 14.42
CA PRO A 105 -11.31 -20.31 12.96
C PRO A 105 -10.57 -21.50 12.30
N LYS A 106 -9.96 -22.40 13.09
CA LYS A 106 -9.43 -23.68 12.58
C LYS A 106 -10.54 -24.64 12.17
N ARG A 107 -11.67 -24.67 12.89
CA ARG A 107 -12.79 -25.60 12.69
C ARG A 107 -13.55 -25.37 11.37
N TYR A 108 -13.51 -24.15 10.85
CA TYR A 108 -14.06 -23.79 9.53
C TYR A 108 -13.00 -23.39 8.49
N ASP A 109 -11.72 -23.73 8.71
CA ASP A 109 -10.63 -23.53 7.74
C ASP A 109 -10.58 -22.10 7.15
N TRP A 110 -10.48 -21.12 8.07
CA TRP A 110 -10.47 -19.69 7.77
C TRP A 110 -9.17 -19.21 7.11
N ALA A 111 -9.31 -18.44 6.03
CA ALA A 111 -8.22 -17.68 5.44
C ALA A 111 -8.68 -16.32 4.93
N ARG A 112 -7.73 -15.38 4.83
CA ARG A 112 -7.88 -14.00 4.34
C ARG A 112 -6.80 -13.72 3.29
N SER A 113 -7.15 -13.09 2.17
CA SER A 113 -6.22 -12.86 1.05
C SER A 113 -5.18 -11.79 1.34
N ALA A 114 -5.56 -10.76 2.08
CA ALA A 114 -4.68 -9.68 2.54
C ALA A 114 -4.92 -9.36 4.02
N ARG A 115 -3.92 -8.73 4.64
CA ARG A 115 -4.04 -8.08 5.95
C ARG A 115 -3.87 -6.60 5.69
N THR A 116 -4.89 -5.80 5.97
CA THR A 116 -4.77 -4.34 6.01
C THR A 116 -4.30 -3.89 7.39
N ASP A 117 -3.53 -2.81 7.43
CA ASP A 117 -3.07 -2.16 8.65
C ASP A 117 -4.23 -1.34 9.29
N LYS A 118 -4.01 -0.73 10.46
CA LYS A 118 -4.99 0.18 11.11
C LYS A 118 -5.46 1.25 10.12
N GLY A 119 -6.77 1.53 10.09
CA GLY A 119 -7.39 2.56 9.23
C GLY A 119 -7.48 2.21 7.74
N VAL A 120 -6.63 1.31 7.22
CA VAL A 120 -6.55 0.98 5.79
C VAL A 120 -7.80 0.22 5.33
N SER A 121 -8.45 0.76 4.31
CA SER A 121 -9.72 0.28 3.75
C SER A 121 -9.54 -0.84 2.72
N ALA A 122 -10.65 -1.44 2.28
CA ALA A 122 -10.66 -2.39 1.17
C ALA A 122 -11.99 -2.35 0.41
N VAL A 123 -11.96 -2.64 -0.89
CA VAL A 123 -13.16 -2.97 -1.67
C VAL A 123 -13.13 -4.40 -2.19
N GLY A 124 -11.97 -4.90 -2.64
CA GLY A 124 -11.78 -6.28 -3.09
C GLY A 124 -11.11 -7.20 -2.08
N GLN A 125 -11.54 -7.22 -0.82
CA GLN A 125 -11.05 -8.22 0.15
C GLN A 125 -11.75 -9.57 -0.07
N VAL A 126 -10.99 -10.66 0.08
CA VAL A 126 -11.51 -12.03 -0.04
C VAL A 126 -11.11 -12.90 1.15
N VAL A 127 -12.11 -13.44 1.84
CA VAL A 127 -11.93 -14.50 2.84
C VAL A 127 -12.42 -15.84 2.30
N SER A 128 -12.04 -16.93 2.95
CA SER A 128 -12.54 -18.26 2.60
C SER A 128 -12.66 -19.17 3.82
N GLY A 129 -13.64 -20.07 3.81
CA GLY A 129 -13.96 -20.96 4.92
C GLY A 129 -15.04 -21.98 4.56
N ARG A 130 -15.33 -22.89 5.50
CA ARG A 130 -16.34 -23.96 5.39
C ARG A 130 -17.57 -23.57 6.20
N PHE A 131 -18.58 -23.00 5.55
CA PHE A 131 -19.75 -22.39 6.19
C PHE A 131 -21.06 -23.07 5.79
N TYR A 132 -22.08 -22.96 6.64
CA TYR A 132 -23.46 -23.23 6.24
C TYR A 132 -23.97 -22.06 5.39
N ILE A 133 -24.25 -22.33 4.11
CA ILE A 133 -24.82 -21.32 3.18
C ILE A 133 -26.36 -21.36 3.17
N ASP A 134 -26.93 -22.48 3.63
CA ASP A 134 -28.35 -22.75 3.74
C ASP A 134 -28.89 -22.30 5.12
N PRO A 135 -30.15 -21.83 5.23
CA PRO A 135 -31.09 -21.56 4.15
C PRO A 135 -30.57 -20.43 3.21
N PRO A 136 -31.11 -20.29 1.99
CA PRO A 136 -30.66 -19.28 1.02
C PRO A 136 -30.63 -17.84 1.57
N GLY A 137 -29.90 -16.96 0.89
CA GLY A 137 -29.76 -15.56 1.28
C GLY A 137 -28.69 -15.31 2.37
N LEU A 138 -27.50 -15.91 2.23
CA LEU A 138 -26.39 -15.72 3.18
C LEU A 138 -25.85 -14.29 3.18
N VAL A 139 -25.78 -13.65 2.01
CA VAL A 139 -25.22 -12.29 1.84
C VAL A 139 -26.07 -11.28 2.62
N GLU A 140 -27.38 -11.40 2.49
CA GLU A 140 -28.41 -10.59 3.11
C GLU A 140 -28.48 -10.81 4.63
N ARG A 141 -28.25 -12.05 5.11
CA ARG A 141 -28.10 -12.31 6.55
C ARG A 141 -26.86 -11.63 7.12
N LEU A 142 -25.71 -11.76 6.47
CA LEU A 142 -24.46 -11.10 6.90
C LEU A 142 -24.60 -9.57 6.88
N ASN A 143 -25.10 -9.02 5.77
CA ASN A 143 -25.28 -7.58 5.55
C ASN A 143 -26.35 -6.91 6.45
N ARG A 144 -27.17 -7.70 7.15
CA ARG A 144 -28.12 -7.23 8.18
C ARG A 144 -27.48 -7.11 9.57
N ILE A 145 -26.41 -7.87 9.82
CA ILE A 145 -25.69 -7.88 11.11
C ILE A 145 -24.48 -6.94 11.05
N LEU A 146 -23.81 -6.87 9.90
CA LEU A 146 -22.65 -6.01 9.67
C LEU A 146 -23.04 -4.51 9.63
N PRO A 147 -22.21 -3.62 10.20
CA PRO A 147 -22.42 -2.18 10.09
C PRO A 147 -22.32 -1.73 8.62
N ALA A 148 -22.96 -0.61 8.26
CA ALA A 148 -23.03 -0.13 6.88
C ALA A 148 -21.66 -0.02 6.17
N GLN A 149 -20.62 0.40 6.92
CA GLN A 149 -19.23 0.51 6.45
C GLN A 149 -18.51 -0.82 6.21
N ILE A 150 -19.18 -1.98 6.33
CA ILE A 150 -18.72 -3.30 5.90
C ILE A 150 -19.81 -3.88 5.00
N ARG A 151 -19.44 -4.42 3.83
CA ARG A 151 -20.41 -4.87 2.82
C ARG A 151 -19.96 -6.15 2.15
N ILE A 152 -20.69 -7.24 2.36
CA ILE A 152 -20.55 -8.45 1.55
C ILE A 152 -21.24 -8.19 0.21
N PHE A 153 -20.52 -8.36 -0.90
CA PHE A 153 -21.11 -8.34 -2.23
C PHE A 153 -21.63 -9.73 -2.61
N GLY A 154 -20.80 -10.76 -2.39
CA GLY A 154 -21.20 -12.12 -2.71
C GLY A 154 -20.24 -13.18 -2.22
N TYR A 155 -20.52 -14.42 -2.62
CA TYR A 155 -19.64 -15.54 -2.39
C TYR A 155 -19.68 -16.51 -3.58
N LYS A 156 -18.58 -17.23 -3.80
CA LYS A 156 -18.46 -18.26 -4.84
C LYS A 156 -18.04 -19.58 -4.22
N ARG A 157 -18.53 -20.70 -4.76
CA ARG A 157 -18.12 -22.03 -4.32
C ARG A 157 -16.76 -22.39 -4.90
N VAL A 158 -15.91 -23.00 -4.08
CA VAL A 158 -14.50 -23.28 -4.42
C VAL A 158 -14.10 -24.70 -4.04
N THR A 159 -12.97 -25.17 -4.56
CA THR A 159 -12.45 -26.50 -4.25
C THR A 159 -12.21 -26.68 -2.74
N ALA A 160 -12.33 -27.92 -2.26
CA ALA A 160 -12.24 -28.24 -0.82
C ALA A 160 -10.87 -27.94 -0.17
N SER A 161 -9.84 -27.67 -0.99
CA SER A 161 -8.47 -27.29 -0.63
C SER A 161 -8.15 -25.82 -0.88
N PHE A 162 -9.09 -25.01 -1.39
CA PHE A 162 -8.89 -23.59 -1.62
C PHE A 162 -8.59 -22.85 -0.31
N ASN A 163 -7.65 -21.91 -0.38
CA ASN A 163 -7.27 -21.07 0.75
C ASN A 163 -6.91 -19.69 0.20
N SER A 164 -7.76 -18.69 0.48
CA SER A 164 -7.68 -17.38 -0.19
C SER A 164 -6.36 -16.64 0.04
N LYS A 165 -5.62 -16.95 1.13
CA LYS A 165 -4.25 -16.45 1.33
C LYS A 165 -3.25 -17.08 0.34
N LYS A 166 -3.30 -18.40 0.18
CA LYS A 166 -2.33 -19.20 -0.60
C LYS A 166 -2.56 -19.14 -2.11
N PHE A 167 -3.82 -19.00 -2.54
CA PHE A 167 -4.22 -19.00 -3.96
C PHE A 167 -4.41 -17.60 -4.55
N CYS A 168 -4.32 -16.54 -3.74
CA CYS A 168 -4.28 -15.17 -4.25
C CYS A 168 -2.84 -14.88 -4.72
N ASP A 169 -2.67 -14.72 -6.03
CA ASP A 169 -1.39 -14.61 -6.72
C ASP A 169 -0.80 -13.19 -6.62
N ARG A 170 -1.68 -12.19 -6.68
CA ARG A 170 -1.36 -10.75 -6.72
C ARG A 170 -2.45 -9.95 -6.00
N ARG A 171 -2.10 -8.77 -5.52
CA ARG A 171 -3.05 -7.79 -4.96
C ARG A 171 -2.87 -6.46 -5.70
N ARG A 172 -3.98 -5.84 -6.12
CA ARG A 172 -4.04 -4.44 -6.55
C ARG A 172 -4.42 -3.58 -5.34
N TYR A 173 -3.60 -2.58 -5.05
CA TYR A 173 -3.90 -1.53 -4.09
C TYR A 173 -3.94 -0.19 -4.82
N VAL A 174 -4.70 0.75 -4.27
CA VAL A 174 -4.71 2.14 -4.73
C VAL A 174 -4.42 3.03 -3.52
N TYR A 175 -3.58 4.03 -3.74
CA TYR A 175 -3.38 5.14 -2.81
C TYR A 175 -3.96 6.41 -3.47
N LEU A 176 -4.98 7.02 -2.86
CA LEU A 176 -5.43 8.36 -3.22
C LEU A 176 -4.51 9.38 -2.54
N ILE A 177 -3.91 10.27 -3.32
CA ILE A 177 -3.13 11.41 -2.80
C ILE A 177 -3.66 12.72 -3.39
N PRO A 178 -3.89 13.78 -2.59
CA PRO A 178 -4.28 15.09 -3.12
C PRO A 178 -3.25 15.62 -4.13
N VAL A 179 -3.72 16.27 -5.20
CA VAL A 179 -2.86 16.81 -6.27
C VAL A 179 -1.78 17.77 -5.72
N PHE A 180 -2.11 18.63 -4.75
CA PHE A 180 -1.14 19.55 -4.11
C PHE A 180 0.04 18.84 -3.44
N ALA A 181 -0.09 17.56 -3.08
CA ALA A 181 0.99 16.80 -2.46
C ALA A 181 2.10 16.43 -3.44
N LEU A 182 1.84 16.48 -4.75
CA LEU A 182 2.82 16.24 -5.81
C LEU A 182 3.46 17.54 -6.35
N ASP A 183 3.06 18.70 -5.83
CA ASP A 183 3.58 20.01 -6.24
C ASP A 183 5.06 20.20 -5.83
N PRO A 184 6.00 20.42 -6.78
CA PRO A 184 7.41 20.69 -6.49
C PRO A 184 7.70 22.13 -6.05
N SER A 185 6.78 23.07 -6.27
CA SER A 185 6.95 24.50 -5.98
C SER A 185 6.54 24.88 -4.56
N CYS A 186 5.52 24.23 -4.00
CA CYS A 186 5.09 24.42 -2.61
C CYS A 186 6.20 24.07 -1.61
N HIS A 187 6.94 25.10 -1.19
CA HIS A 187 8.12 24.98 -0.33
C HIS A 187 7.76 24.50 1.09
N ARG A 188 8.71 23.82 1.75
CA ARG A 188 8.57 23.13 3.05
C ARG A 188 7.97 23.94 4.21
N ASP A 189 7.94 25.27 4.11
CA ASP A 189 7.67 26.19 5.21
C ASP A 189 6.70 27.34 4.82
N ARG A 190 6.06 27.33 3.64
CA ARG A 190 5.44 28.56 3.06
C ARG A 190 3.91 28.62 2.97
N GLU A 191 3.21 27.58 2.51
CA GLU A 191 1.88 27.78 1.86
C GLU A 191 0.65 27.10 2.46
N SER A 192 0.76 26.15 3.40
CA SER A 192 -0.45 25.47 3.91
C SER A 192 -1.35 26.33 4.81
N VAL A 193 -0.90 27.53 5.21
CA VAL A 193 -1.64 28.42 6.12
C VAL A 193 -2.96 28.92 5.51
N LEU A 194 -3.04 28.98 4.17
CA LEU A 194 -4.23 29.43 3.44
C LEU A 194 -5.27 28.32 3.19
N ALA A 195 -4.85 27.04 3.18
CA ALA A 195 -5.68 25.92 2.74
C ALA A 195 -6.77 25.49 3.75
N SER A 196 -6.75 25.99 4.99
CA SER A 196 -7.65 25.56 6.08
C SER A 196 -8.55 26.69 6.63
N LEU A 197 -8.68 27.80 5.90
CA LEU A 197 -9.48 28.97 6.32
C LEU A 197 -10.99 28.76 6.13
N GLY A 198 -11.53 27.73 6.79
CA GLY A 198 -12.94 27.30 6.72
C GLY A 198 -13.69 27.26 8.05
N SER A 199 -13.05 27.64 9.17
CA SER A 199 -13.73 27.89 10.46
C SER A 199 -12.87 28.79 11.36
N GLY A 200 -13.51 29.55 12.24
CA GLY A 200 -12.86 30.57 13.05
C GLY A 200 -12.06 30.02 14.23
N ASN A 201 -10.73 30.19 14.18
CA ASN A 201 -9.87 30.36 15.36
C ASN A 201 -8.68 31.25 14.98
N GLU A 202 -8.24 32.09 15.91
CA GLU A 202 -7.35 33.22 15.64
C GLU A 202 -5.88 32.77 15.44
N LEU A 203 -5.34 32.93 14.22
CA LEU A 203 -4.02 32.44 13.85
C LEU A 203 -2.92 33.49 14.05
N VAL A 204 -2.16 33.36 15.15
CA VAL A 204 -0.97 34.17 15.43
C VAL A 204 0.15 33.86 14.43
N LYS A 205 0.65 34.87 13.70
CA LYS A 205 1.85 34.79 12.86
C LYS A 205 3.06 34.30 13.66
N CYS A 206 3.63 33.16 13.27
CA CYS A 206 4.86 32.65 13.88
C CYS A 206 6.11 33.36 13.32
N LEU A 207 6.36 34.62 13.70
CA LEU A 207 7.61 35.32 13.33
C LEU A 207 8.86 34.58 13.86
N GLU A 208 8.77 33.91 15.01
CA GLU A 208 9.88 33.16 15.62
C GLU A 208 10.14 31.77 15.04
N CYS A 209 9.39 31.32 14.03
CA CYS A 209 9.58 30.00 13.41
C CYS A 209 10.92 29.87 12.65
N SER A 210 11.73 30.94 12.60
CA SER A 210 13.14 30.90 12.20
C SER A 210 14.01 30.11 13.18
N GLU A 211 13.77 30.16 14.50
CA GLU A 211 14.69 29.57 15.51
C GLU A 211 14.08 28.66 16.58
N ARG A 212 12.80 28.79 16.98
CA ARG A 212 12.28 28.08 18.17
C ARG A 212 11.07 27.18 17.90
N GLY A 213 11.34 25.88 17.74
CA GLY A 213 10.31 24.84 17.61
C GLY A 213 9.48 24.65 18.88
N ARG A 214 8.15 24.70 18.75
CA ARG A 214 7.21 24.46 19.87
C ARG A 214 7.15 22.96 20.25
N LYS A 215 7.21 22.68 21.55
CA LYS A 215 6.85 21.35 22.10
C LYS A 215 5.35 21.12 22.00
N VAL A 216 4.94 20.00 21.42
CA VAL A 216 3.57 19.48 21.60
C VAL A 216 3.52 18.65 22.88
N ALA A 217 2.79 19.12 23.88
CA ALA A 217 2.50 18.33 25.08
C ALA A 217 1.34 17.36 24.78
N GLY A 218 1.55 16.06 25.02
CA GLY A 218 0.49 15.05 24.93
C GLY A 218 0.91 13.70 24.32
N VAL A 219 1.89 13.68 23.41
CA VAL A 219 2.26 12.46 22.65
C VAL A 219 3.73 12.07 22.81
N MET A 220 4.09 11.58 23.99
CA MET A 220 5.15 10.58 24.11
C MET A 220 5.00 9.76 25.40
N GLY A 221 5.11 8.42 25.28
CA GLY A 221 4.92 7.52 26.41
C GLY A 221 6.03 7.61 27.46
N LYS A 222 5.68 7.43 28.74
CA LYS A 222 6.65 7.40 29.85
C LYS A 222 7.74 6.36 29.59
N ARG A 223 8.99 6.81 29.42
CA ARG A 223 10.19 6.01 29.66
C ARG A 223 10.86 6.53 30.91
N SER A 224 10.68 5.82 32.02
CA SER A 224 11.52 5.98 33.20
C SER A 224 12.91 5.46 32.88
N PHE A 225 13.93 6.30 33.08
CA PHE A 225 15.30 5.85 33.19
C PHE A 225 15.96 6.61 34.34
N GLU A 226 16.40 5.88 35.36
CA GLU A 226 17.09 6.47 36.50
C GLU A 226 18.51 6.85 36.10
N ALA A 227 18.89 8.11 36.30
CA ALA A 227 20.26 8.56 36.22
C ALA A 227 20.80 8.76 37.65
N LYS A 228 21.49 7.75 38.19
CA LYS A 228 22.32 7.95 39.39
C LYS A 228 23.52 8.83 39.02
N SER A 229 23.66 9.97 39.69
CA SER A 229 24.91 10.74 39.73
C SER A 229 25.17 11.16 41.17
N THR A 230 26.44 11.21 41.56
CA THR A 230 26.86 11.22 42.97
C THR A 230 27.12 12.64 43.47
N ILE A 231 26.49 12.93 44.61
CA ILE A 231 26.89 13.85 45.69
C ILE A 231 28.03 14.86 45.38
N VAL A 232 27.69 16.15 45.49
CA VAL A 232 28.51 17.13 46.21
C VAL A 232 27.59 17.99 47.07
N HIS A 233 27.90 18.09 48.37
CA HIS A 233 27.20 18.98 49.31
C HIS A 233 27.87 20.35 49.36
N SER A 234 27.06 21.40 49.47
CA SER A 234 27.42 22.66 50.13
C SER A 234 26.14 23.29 50.67
N ASP A 235 25.97 23.27 51.98
CA ASP A 235 24.72 23.66 52.62
C ASP A 235 24.61 25.19 52.74
N VAL A 236 23.37 25.71 52.76
CA VAL A 236 22.90 26.71 53.74
C VAL A 236 21.36 26.84 53.64
N SER A 237 20.71 27.05 54.77
CA SER A 237 19.25 27.11 54.93
C SER A 237 18.77 28.56 55.12
N SER A 238 17.56 28.91 54.63
CA SER A 238 16.43 29.35 55.51
C SER A 238 15.27 30.04 54.76
N ASN A 239 14.09 29.41 54.82
CA ASN A 239 12.76 29.94 55.19
C ASN A 239 12.30 31.42 54.95
N ASN A 240 11.02 31.49 54.54
CA ASN A 240 9.97 32.47 54.87
C ASN A 240 9.93 33.87 54.19
N GLY A 241 8.70 34.33 53.91
CA GLY A 241 8.38 35.72 53.56
C GLY A 241 7.14 35.88 52.68
N GLU A 242 5.97 36.12 53.28
CA GLU A 242 4.74 36.53 52.57
C GLU A 242 4.57 38.06 52.53
N SER A 243 3.55 38.50 51.77
CA SER A 243 2.90 39.82 51.81
C SER A 243 3.63 40.99 51.14
N GLY A 244 2.87 41.79 50.38
CA GLY A 244 3.39 42.94 49.63
C GLY A 244 2.61 44.24 49.86
N ASN A 245 3.13 45.32 49.29
CA ASN A 245 2.46 46.56 48.89
C ASN A 245 3.42 47.25 47.88
N VAL A 246 3.01 47.71 46.68
CA VAL A 246 2.03 48.76 46.32
C VAL A 246 2.63 50.18 46.42
N ILE A 247 2.64 50.89 45.27
CA ILE A 247 3.04 52.31 45.07
C ILE A 247 4.59 52.54 45.17
N LYS A 248 5.28 53.30 44.31
CA LYS A 248 4.91 54.47 43.46
C LYS A 248 5.69 54.53 42.14
N GLU A 249 5.17 55.26 41.15
CA GLU A 249 5.89 55.67 39.93
C GLU A 249 6.79 56.90 40.18
N HIS A 250 7.78 57.14 39.31
CA HIS A 250 7.95 58.48 38.72
C HIS A 250 8.75 58.49 37.41
N ASN A 251 8.33 59.39 36.52
CA ASN A 251 8.77 59.63 35.13
C ASN A 251 10.27 59.95 34.97
N LEU A 252 10.77 59.81 33.74
CA LEU A 252 11.13 60.99 32.93
C LEU A 252 10.98 60.74 31.42
N THR A 253 10.82 61.81 30.64
CA THR A 253 10.43 61.78 29.21
C THR A 253 11.20 62.81 28.37
N SER A 254 11.45 62.47 27.11
CA SER A 254 11.81 63.38 26.00
C SER A 254 11.50 62.63 24.67
N GLU A 255 10.83 63.14 23.64
CA GLU A 255 10.98 64.43 22.90
C GLU A 255 12.39 64.56 22.29
N LEU A 256 12.62 64.95 21.02
CA LEU A 256 11.78 65.30 19.85
C LEU A 256 12.67 64.98 18.58
N GLU A 257 12.30 65.03 17.28
CA GLU A 257 11.13 65.45 16.48
C GLU A 257 11.19 64.70 15.10
N GLU A 258 10.20 64.88 14.20
CA GLU A 258 10.34 64.49 12.77
C GLU A 258 11.02 65.61 11.95
N VAL A 259 11.86 65.25 10.96
CA VAL A 259 12.38 66.23 9.97
C VAL A 259 12.47 65.61 8.56
N THR A 260 11.89 66.29 7.59
CA THR A 260 12.06 66.06 6.14
C THR A 260 12.91 67.18 5.52
N ASP A 261 13.80 66.89 4.57
CA ASP A 261 13.70 67.39 3.17
C ASP A 261 14.88 66.97 2.25
N SER A 262 14.61 67.01 0.94
CA SER A 262 15.42 67.27 -0.27
C SER A 262 16.89 66.81 -0.48
N SER A 263 17.03 65.99 -1.53
CA SER A 263 17.95 66.14 -2.69
C SER A 263 19.48 66.15 -2.55
N VAL A 264 20.11 65.23 -3.30
CA VAL A 264 21.35 65.49 -4.09
C VAL A 264 21.14 64.88 -5.48
N GLN A 265 21.53 65.59 -6.55
CA GLN A 265 21.53 65.09 -7.93
C GLN A 265 22.95 64.77 -8.39
N ASN A 266 23.12 63.75 -9.25
CA ASN A 266 24.12 63.77 -10.31
C ASN A 266 23.72 62.84 -11.47
N GLU A 267 24.35 62.99 -12.64
CA GLU A 267 23.70 62.75 -13.95
C GLU A 267 24.18 61.53 -14.78
N PHE A 268 23.21 60.91 -15.48
CA PHE A 268 23.31 60.11 -16.73
C PHE A 268 24.19 58.82 -16.71
N THR A 269 24.01 57.82 -17.59
CA THR A 269 23.37 57.79 -18.93
C THR A 269 22.20 56.80 -19.10
N GLU A 270 21.40 57.00 -20.15
CA GLU A 270 20.26 56.15 -20.55
C GLU A 270 20.69 54.86 -21.27
N VAL A 271 19.99 53.75 -21.03
CA VAL A 271 19.75 52.66 -22.01
C VAL A 271 18.33 52.10 -21.83
N ASP A 272 17.56 52.12 -22.92
CA ASP A 272 16.32 51.41 -23.27
C ASP A 272 15.28 50.98 -22.20
N LYS A 273 14.08 51.54 -22.33
CA LYS A 273 12.85 51.10 -21.66
C LYS A 273 12.29 49.83 -22.32
N VAL A 274 12.69 48.65 -21.85
CA VAL A 274 11.91 47.43 -22.13
C VAL A 274 10.58 47.51 -21.38
N ASN A 275 9.47 47.55 -22.13
CA ASN A 275 8.13 47.65 -21.57
C ASN A 275 7.70 46.31 -20.96
N VAL A 276 8.07 46.08 -19.68
CA VAL A 276 7.63 44.90 -18.93
C VAL A 276 6.14 45.00 -18.64
N GLU A 277 5.33 44.39 -19.52
CA GLU A 277 3.92 44.17 -19.25
C GLU A 277 3.78 43.41 -17.92
N LYS A 278 2.96 43.96 -17.01
CA LYS A 278 2.62 43.28 -15.76
C LYS A 278 1.68 42.11 -16.08
N ILE A 279 2.26 40.96 -16.43
CA ILE A 279 1.56 39.69 -16.48
C ILE A 279 0.85 39.52 -15.13
N PRO A 280 -0.49 39.38 -15.09
CA PRO A 280 -1.20 39.15 -13.85
C PRO A 280 -0.69 37.88 -13.17
N LEU A 281 -0.28 37.99 -11.91
CA LEU A 281 -0.01 36.84 -11.05
C LEU A 281 -1.35 36.24 -10.60
N GLU A 282 -2.05 35.60 -11.54
CA GLU A 282 -2.94 34.51 -11.17
C GLU A 282 -2.10 33.45 -10.47
N GLU A 283 -2.48 33.08 -9.24
CA GLU A 283 -1.82 32.00 -8.51
C GLU A 283 -2.01 30.71 -9.30
N ARG A 284 -0.94 30.25 -9.97
CA ARG A 284 -0.96 29.06 -10.82
C ARG A 284 -1.08 27.80 -9.97
N ARG A 285 -2.30 27.52 -9.51
CA ARG A 285 -2.70 26.30 -8.79
C ARG A 285 -2.15 25.08 -9.52
N PHE A 286 -1.27 24.34 -8.85
CA PHE A 286 -0.61 23.17 -9.43
C PHE A 286 -1.61 22.18 -10.03
N CYS A 287 -1.36 21.81 -11.28
CA CYS A 287 -2.17 20.89 -12.05
C CYS A 287 -1.35 19.61 -12.31
N TYR A 288 -1.98 18.46 -12.19
CA TYR A 288 -1.35 17.17 -12.49
C TYR A 288 -1.64 16.78 -13.94
N GLY A 289 -0.94 17.46 -14.87
CA GLY A 289 -1.05 17.30 -16.32
C GLY A 289 -0.28 16.10 -16.85
N GLU A 290 -0.10 16.03 -18.18
CA GLU A 290 0.62 14.91 -18.81
C GLU A 290 2.13 14.92 -18.52
N GLU A 291 2.72 16.10 -18.28
CA GLU A 291 4.13 16.22 -17.89
C GLU A 291 4.36 15.73 -16.46
N GLU A 292 3.51 16.14 -15.51
CA GLU A 292 3.54 15.67 -14.12
C GLU A 292 3.24 14.18 -14.02
N LYS A 293 2.28 13.66 -14.81
CA LYS A 293 2.03 12.22 -14.96
C LYS A 293 3.26 11.50 -15.50
N GLY A 294 3.91 12.03 -16.55
CA GLY A 294 5.12 11.46 -17.12
C GLY A 294 6.26 11.36 -16.11
N LEU A 295 6.51 12.46 -15.38
CA LEU A 295 7.51 12.55 -14.32
C LEU A 295 7.20 11.59 -13.16
N PHE A 296 5.99 11.62 -12.60
CA PHE A 296 5.65 10.79 -11.46
C PHE A 296 5.59 9.30 -11.82
N ASN A 297 5.11 8.94 -13.02
CA ASN A 297 5.21 7.57 -13.52
C ASN A 297 6.67 7.10 -13.70
N ARG A 298 7.60 7.98 -14.10
CA ARG A 298 9.04 7.64 -14.12
C ARG A 298 9.55 7.28 -12.73
N ILE A 299 9.23 8.11 -11.73
CA ILE A 299 9.58 7.90 -10.32
C ILE A 299 8.99 6.57 -9.79
N LEU A 300 7.72 6.28 -10.09
CA LEU A 300 7.06 5.03 -9.65
C LEU A 300 7.61 3.78 -10.35
N LYS A 301 8.12 3.90 -11.58
CA LYS A 301 8.64 2.78 -12.39
C LYS A 301 9.85 2.09 -11.75
N HIS A 302 10.66 2.81 -10.97
CA HIS A 302 11.81 2.27 -10.23
C HIS A 302 11.45 1.09 -9.32
N TYR A 303 10.23 1.07 -8.77
CA TYR A 303 9.78 -0.03 -7.91
C TYR A 303 9.38 -1.30 -8.67
N VAL A 304 9.17 -1.24 -9.99
CA VAL A 304 8.73 -2.38 -10.79
C VAL A 304 9.88 -3.40 -10.91
N GLY A 305 9.58 -4.69 -10.78
CA GLY A 305 10.59 -5.75 -10.75
C GLY A 305 10.80 -6.37 -9.36
N SER A 306 11.92 -7.09 -9.20
CA SER A 306 12.23 -7.98 -8.06
C SER A 306 13.32 -7.40 -7.14
N HIS A 307 12.94 -6.47 -6.27
CA HIS A 307 13.86 -5.69 -5.43
C HIS A 307 13.89 -6.12 -3.96
N ASN A 308 14.83 -5.59 -3.18
CA ASN A 308 14.89 -5.77 -1.72
C ASN A 308 14.22 -4.58 -1.01
N PHE A 309 13.03 -4.80 -0.44
CA PHE A 309 12.20 -3.75 0.14
C PHE A 309 12.39 -3.58 1.66
N HIS A 310 13.55 -3.95 2.23
CA HIS A 310 13.80 -3.90 3.67
C HIS A 310 13.65 -2.49 4.28
N ASN A 311 14.25 -1.47 3.65
CA ASN A 311 14.06 -0.06 4.01
C ASN A 311 12.59 0.39 3.93
N PHE A 312 11.80 -0.27 3.08
CA PHE A 312 10.37 -0.01 2.87
C PHE A 312 9.47 -0.72 3.90
N THR A 313 10.01 -1.31 4.97
CA THR A 313 9.23 -1.87 6.09
C THR A 313 9.81 -1.42 7.44
N THR A 314 9.45 -2.09 8.53
CA THR A 314 9.90 -1.84 9.92
C THR A 314 10.23 -3.11 10.70
N ARG A 315 9.96 -4.31 10.15
CA ARG A 315 10.05 -5.60 10.87
C ARG A 315 10.84 -6.68 10.13
N THR A 316 11.51 -6.35 9.04
CA THR A 316 12.22 -7.29 8.17
C THR A 316 13.59 -6.73 7.86
N LYS A 317 14.65 -7.53 8.06
CA LYS A 317 16.04 -7.12 7.83
C LYS A 317 16.45 -7.31 6.37
N ALA A 318 17.55 -6.67 5.95
CA ALA A 318 18.08 -6.77 4.58
C ALA A 318 18.48 -8.19 4.17
N GLU A 319 18.86 -9.05 5.14
CA GLU A 319 19.28 -10.44 4.92
C GLU A 319 18.12 -11.41 4.76
N ASP A 320 16.94 -11.05 5.25
CA ASP A 320 15.76 -11.91 5.26
C ASP A 320 15.26 -12.10 3.81
N PRO A 321 15.15 -13.34 3.29
CA PRO A 321 14.59 -13.59 1.95
C PRO A 321 13.19 -13.01 1.79
N SER A 322 12.44 -12.89 2.89
CA SER A 322 11.12 -12.26 2.93
C SER A 322 11.16 -10.73 2.86
N ALA A 323 12.32 -10.08 2.73
CA ALA A 323 12.41 -8.68 2.31
C ALA A 323 12.30 -8.49 0.78
N ARG A 324 12.59 -9.54 -0.01
CA ARG A 324 12.47 -9.47 -1.48
C ARG A 324 11.01 -9.50 -1.91
N ARG A 325 10.60 -8.58 -2.79
CA ARG A 325 9.22 -8.53 -3.35
C ARG A 325 9.23 -8.23 -4.84
N TYR A 326 8.16 -8.68 -5.50
CA TYR A 326 7.91 -8.44 -6.91
C TYR A 326 6.71 -7.50 -7.10
N ILE A 327 6.99 -6.33 -7.68
CA ILE A 327 5.98 -5.38 -8.15
C ILE A 327 5.80 -5.61 -9.66
N VAL A 328 4.55 -5.79 -10.07
CA VAL A 328 4.13 -6.08 -11.45
C VAL A 328 3.94 -4.79 -12.23
N SER A 329 3.28 -3.80 -11.61
CA SER A 329 3.08 -2.45 -12.16
C SER A 329 2.88 -1.45 -11.02
N PHE A 330 3.24 -0.20 -11.28
CA PHE A 330 2.92 0.95 -10.42
C PHE A 330 2.77 2.18 -11.33
N HIS A 331 1.62 2.84 -11.29
CA HIS A 331 1.34 4.02 -12.12
C HIS A 331 0.33 4.96 -11.46
N ALA A 332 0.29 6.20 -11.93
CA ALA A 332 -0.52 7.29 -11.38
C ALA A 332 -1.19 8.11 -12.50
N ASN A 333 -1.99 7.43 -13.34
CA ASN A 333 -2.51 8.00 -14.59
C ASN A 333 -3.83 8.77 -14.43
N THR A 334 -4.61 8.44 -13.40
CA THR A 334 -6.00 8.91 -13.23
C THR A 334 -6.09 9.93 -12.10
N VAL A 335 -6.74 11.06 -12.37
CA VAL A 335 -7.21 12.01 -11.35
C VAL A 335 -8.70 11.78 -11.12
N VAL A 336 -9.15 11.87 -9.87
CA VAL A 336 -10.58 11.85 -9.49
C VAL A 336 -10.86 13.06 -8.61
N ASN A 337 -11.91 13.82 -8.91
CA ASN A 337 -12.41 14.85 -8.00
C ASN A 337 -13.36 14.20 -6.99
N VAL A 338 -13.15 14.48 -5.70
CA VAL A 338 -13.99 13.98 -4.61
C VAL A 338 -14.28 15.15 -3.67
N GLU A 339 -15.56 15.53 -3.55
CA GLU A 339 -16.02 16.63 -2.70
C GLU A 339 -15.26 17.96 -2.91
N GLY A 340 -14.83 18.23 -4.15
CA GLY A 340 -14.09 19.45 -4.54
C GLY A 340 -12.56 19.34 -4.46
N ILE A 341 -12.02 18.24 -3.94
CA ILE A 341 -10.57 17.97 -3.87
C ILE A 341 -10.17 17.01 -5.00
N ASP A 342 -9.12 17.37 -5.74
CA ASP A 342 -8.55 16.52 -6.79
C ASP A 342 -7.54 15.54 -6.19
N PHE A 343 -7.75 14.24 -6.40
CA PHE A 343 -6.87 13.16 -5.94
C PHE A 343 -6.27 12.39 -7.13
N VAL A 344 -4.98 12.13 -7.08
CA VAL A 344 -4.31 11.19 -8.00
C VAL A 344 -4.47 9.77 -7.47
N LYS A 345 -4.95 8.85 -8.33
CA LYS A 345 -4.99 7.41 -8.07
C LYS A 345 -3.62 6.79 -8.36
N CYS A 346 -2.82 6.52 -7.33
CA CYS A 346 -1.58 5.77 -7.45
C CYS A 346 -1.88 4.26 -7.31
N GLU A 347 -1.91 3.54 -8.42
CA GLU A 347 -2.33 2.14 -8.48
C GLU A 347 -1.12 1.21 -8.56
N VAL A 348 -1.01 0.26 -7.61
CA VAL A 348 0.12 -0.68 -7.52
C VAL A 348 -0.36 -2.13 -7.52
N VAL A 349 0.23 -2.95 -8.38
CA VAL A 349 -0.02 -4.40 -8.44
C VAL A 349 1.26 -5.12 -8.03
N GLY A 350 1.19 -5.95 -6.98
CA GLY A 350 2.32 -6.75 -6.51
C GLY A 350 1.89 -8.16 -6.12
N GLN A 351 2.83 -9.12 -6.12
CA GLN A 351 2.54 -10.48 -5.65
C GLN A 351 2.10 -10.46 -4.17
N SER A 352 2.88 -9.79 -3.33
CA SER A 352 2.59 -9.55 -1.91
C SER A 352 3.29 -8.29 -1.44
N PHE A 353 2.89 -7.77 -0.28
CA PHE A 353 3.44 -6.56 0.32
C PHE A 353 3.81 -6.82 1.79
N MET A 354 4.77 -6.05 2.30
CA MET A 354 5.14 -6.01 3.72
C MET A 354 4.39 -4.92 4.48
N LEU A 355 4.47 -4.96 5.81
CA LEU A 355 3.95 -3.93 6.71
C LEU A 355 4.44 -2.53 6.27
N HIS A 356 3.50 -1.59 6.10
CA HIS A 356 3.73 -0.22 5.61
C HIS A 356 4.36 -0.10 4.20
N GLN A 357 4.60 -1.16 3.44
CA GLN A 357 5.44 -1.10 2.22
C GLN A 357 4.94 -0.09 1.17
N ILE A 358 3.65 -0.12 0.85
CA ILE A 358 3.05 0.79 -0.13
C ILE A 358 3.13 2.24 0.37
N ARG A 359 2.85 2.47 1.65
CA ARG A 359 2.93 3.80 2.30
C ARG A 359 4.34 4.38 2.28
N LYS A 360 5.36 3.52 2.41
CA LYS A 360 6.78 3.92 2.29
C LYS A 360 7.21 4.16 0.84
N MET A 361 6.74 3.34 -0.11
CA MET A 361 6.98 3.55 -1.54
C MET A 361 6.37 4.88 -2.04
N ILE A 362 5.12 5.17 -1.64
CA ILE A 362 4.47 6.47 -1.88
C ILE A 362 5.24 7.60 -1.19
N GLY A 363 5.59 7.46 0.10
CA GLY A 363 6.28 8.51 0.85
C GLY A 363 7.63 8.93 0.25
N MET A 364 8.41 7.97 -0.26
CA MET A 364 9.64 8.27 -1.01
C MET A 364 9.36 8.83 -2.42
N ALA A 365 8.37 8.31 -3.14
CA ALA A 365 8.02 8.84 -4.46
C ALA A 365 7.58 10.32 -4.40
N VAL A 366 6.81 10.69 -3.38
CA VAL A 366 6.43 12.08 -3.10
C VAL A 366 7.65 12.91 -2.71
N ALA A 367 8.59 12.37 -1.93
CA ALA A 367 9.83 13.08 -1.60
C ALA A 367 10.66 13.40 -2.86
N VAL A 368 10.73 12.49 -3.83
CA VAL A 368 11.40 12.76 -5.12
C VAL A 368 10.61 13.75 -5.97
N MET A 369 9.29 13.55 -6.12
CA MET A 369 8.43 14.45 -6.90
C MET A 369 8.48 15.90 -6.40
N ARG A 370 8.57 16.11 -5.09
CA ARG A 370 8.68 17.44 -4.46
C ARG A 370 10.11 18.00 -4.39
N ASN A 371 11.06 17.47 -5.19
CA ASN A 371 12.49 17.81 -5.15
C ASN A 371 13.13 17.75 -3.74
N CYS A 372 12.54 16.98 -2.83
CA CYS A 372 12.97 16.87 -1.44
C CYS A 372 14.06 15.82 -1.24
N ALA A 373 14.29 14.96 -2.26
CA ALA A 373 15.36 13.97 -2.41
C ALA A 373 15.62 13.70 -3.91
N PRO A 374 16.82 13.25 -4.33
CA PRO A 374 17.08 12.88 -5.71
C PRO A 374 16.48 11.51 -6.09
N GLU A 375 16.16 11.32 -7.38
CA GLU A 375 15.52 10.10 -7.90
C GLU A 375 16.37 8.83 -7.66
N SER A 376 17.70 8.95 -7.71
CA SER A 376 18.67 7.89 -7.40
C SER A 376 18.64 7.39 -5.95
N LEU A 377 17.98 8.13 -5.03
CA LEU A 377 17.77 7.66 -3.67
C LEU A 377 16.81 6.47 -3.62
N ILE A 378 15.91 6.31 -4.61
CA ILE A 378 15.00 5.15 -4.68
C ILE A 378 15.80 3.88 -4.98
N GLU A 379 16.63 3.89 -6.03
CA GLU A 379 17.53 2.77 -6.36
C GLU A 379 18.44 2.44 -5.17
N THR A 380 19.00 3.47 -4.54
CA THR A 380 19.86 3.35 -3.36
C THR A 380 19.14 2.71 -2.17
N ALA A 381 17.88 3.07 -1.92
CA ALA A 381 17.06 2.50 -0.85
C ALA A 381 16.57 1.05 -1.14
N LEU A 382 16.61 0.60 -2.40
CA LEU A 382 16.31 -0.79 -2.80
C LEU A 382 17.54 -1.72 -2.74
N ARG A 383 18.73 -1.17 -2.48
CA ARG A 383 19.95 -1.96 -2.23
C ARG A 383 19.91 -2.70 -0.90
N LYS A 384 20.62 -3.83 -0.83
CA LYS A 384 20.73 -4.65 0.38
C LYS A 384 21.71 -4.06 1.41
N ASP A 385 22.76 -3.38 0.94
CA ASP A 385 23.88 -2.88 1.76
C ASP A 385 23.63 -1.48 2.37
N VAL A 386 22.52 -0.83 2.03
CA VAL A 386 22.18 0.53 2.48
C VAL A 386 20.95 0.51 3.38
N SER A 387 21.00 1.24 4.51
CA SER A 387 19.89 1.43 5.46
C SER A 387 19.45 2.90 5.45
N ILE A 388 18.18 3.17 5.16
CA ILE A 388 17.60 4.53 4.98
C ILE A 388 16.26 4.65 5.73
N ASN A 389 16.04 5.76 6.44
CA ASN A 389 14.76 6.09 7.06
C ASN A 389 13.75 6.61 6.03
N VAL A 390 13.10 5.67 5.32
CA VAL A 390 12.11 5.99 4.28
C VAL A 390 10.85 6.66 4.88
N PRO A 391 10.40 7.83 4.37
CA PRO A 391 9.14 8.46 4.78
C PRO A 391 7.94 7.55 4.59
N THR A 392 7.03 7.53 5.56
CA THR A 392 5.80 6.73 5.50
C THR A 392 4.59 7.65 5.33
N ALA A 393 3.91 7.58 4.18
CA ALA A 393 2.69 8.34 3.92
C ALA A 393 1.54 7.94 4.89
N PRO A 394 0.49 8.75 5.09
CA PRO A 394 -0.68 8.42 5.92
C PRO A 394 -1.37 7.08 5.58
N GLU A 395 -2.18 6.53 6.50
CA GLU A 395 -3.00 5.34 6.22
C GLU A 395 -4.24 5.64 5.37
N VAL A 396 -4.84 6.82 5.54
CA VAL A 396 -6.22 7.11 5.09
C VAL A 396 -6.40 6.94 3.58
N GLY A 397 -5.45 7.40 2.76
CA GLY A 397 -5.53 7.30 1.30
C GLY A 397 -5.36 5.89 0.74
N LEU A 398 -4.89 4.92 1.54
CA LEU A 398 -4.60 3.56 1.07
C LEU A 398 -5.82 2.64 1.20
N TYR A 399 -6.16 1.94 0.11
CA TYR A 399 -7.11 0.83 0.15
C TYR A 399 -6.72 -0.35 -0.76
N LEU A 400 -7.16 -1.55 -0.38
CA LEU A 400 -7.07 -2.76 -1.20
C LEU A 400 -8.17 -2.77 -2.26
N ASP A 401 -7.81 -2.73 -3.53
CA ASP A 401 -8.76 -2.64 -4.64
C ASP A 401 -9.17 -4.03 -5.16
N GLU A 402 -8.24 -4.96 -5.41
CA GLU A 402 -8.59 -6.34 -5.81
C GLU A 402 -7.58 -7.42 -5.34
N CYS A 403 -8.10 -8.58 -4.92
CA CYS A 403 -7.35 -9.82 -4.74
C CYS A 403 -7.46 -10.67 -6.02
N LEU A 404 -6.33 -10.92 -6.69
CA LEU A 404 -6.28 -11.60 -7.99
C LEU A 404 -5.95 -13.09 -7.82
N PHE A 405 -6.71 -13.94 -8.52
CA PHE A 405 -6.67 -15.41 -8.42
C PHE A 405 -6.43 -16.09 -9.79
N ALA A 406 -5.69 -15.43 -10.69
CA ALA A 406 -5.50 -15.86 -12.07
C ALA A 406 -5.05 -17.33 -12.22
N SER A 407 -4.12 -17.81 -11.39
CA SER A 407 -3.64 -19.19 -11.44
C SER A 407 -4.62 -20.20 -10.83
N TYR A 408 -5.52 -19.78 -9.93
CA TYR A 408 -6.66 -20.62 -9.52
C TYR A 408 -7.72 -20.68 -10.62
N ASN A 409 -8.11 -19.53 -11.17
CA ASN A 409 -9.15 -19.40 -12.19
C ASN A 409 -8.77 -20.23 -13.44
N GLN A 410 -7.53 -20.08 -13.94
CA GLN A 410 -7.02 -20.86 -15.07
C GLN A 410 -7.00 -22.37 -14.81
N LYS A 411 -6.77 -22.80 -13.56
CA LYS A 411 -6.68 -24.22 -13.19
C LYS A 411 -8.05 -24.89 -13.02
N TRP A 412 -9.09 -24.14 -12.66
CA TRP A 412 -10.40 -24.70 -12.29
C TRP A 412 -11.58 -24.20 -13.14
N LYS A 413 -11.33 -23.38 -14.17
CA LYS A 413 -12.31 -22.77 -15.10
C LYS A 413 -13.45 -23.69 -15.55
N ASP A 414 -13.18 -24.98 -15.80
CA ASP A 414 -14.14 -25.94 -16.33
C ASP A 414 -15.02 -26.59 -15.23
N SER A 415 -14.87 -26.15 -13.98
CA SER A 415 -15.45 -26.80 -12.79
C SER A 415 -15.91 -25.86 -11.68
N HIS A 416 -15.39 -24.64 -11.63
CA HIS A 416 -15.67 -23.62 -10.63
C HIS A 416 -15.69 -22.24 -11.31
N GLU A 417 -16.52 -21.33 -10.80
CA GLU A 417 -16.61 -19.96 -11.28
C GLU A 417 -15.29 -19.19 -11.14
N GLU A 418 -15.09 -18.20 -12.01
CA GLU A 418 -13.99 -17.24 -11.89
C GLU A 418 -14.09 -16.45 -10.56
N LEU A 419 -12.98 -16.41 -9.82
CA LEU A 419 -12.81 -15.54 -8.65
C LEU A 419 -12.21 -14.20 -9.10
N SER A 420 -13.06 -13.19 -9.31
CA SER A 420 -12.69 -11.81 -9.65
C SER A 420 -13.84 -10.86 -9.27
N MET A 421 -13.55 -9.57 -9.12
CA MET A 421 -14.52 -8.54 -8.71
C MET A 421 -15.51 -8.11 -9.81
N LYS A 422 -15.34 -8.52 -11.08
CA LYS A 422 -16.20 -8.13 -12.23
C LYS A 422 -17.70 -8.22 -11.97
N ALA A 423 -18.14 -9.23 -11.23
CA ALA A 423 -19.56 -9.46 -10.92
C ALA A 423 -20.15 -8.51 -9.86
N TYR A 424 -19.31 -7.65 -9.28
CA TYR A 424 -19.60 -6.75 -8.16
C TYR A 424 -19.05 -5.33 -8.44
N GLU A 425 -18.73 -5.00 -9.70
CA GLU A 425 -17.96 -3.79 -10.06
C GLU A 425 -18.75 -2.51 -9.78
N GLU A 426 -20.02 -2.44 -10.16
CA GLU A 426 -20.91 -1.31 -9.87
C GLU A 426 -21.11 -1.10 -8.36
N GLU A 427 -21.33 -2.19 -7.61
CA GLU A 427 -21.49 -2.20 -6.15
C GLU A 427 -20.19 -1.77 -5.42
N ALA A 428 -19.04 -2.14 -6.00
CA ALA A 428 -17.72 -1.77 -5.52
C ALA A 428 -17.41 -0.28 -5.76
N GLU A 429 -17.82 0.30 -6.90
CA GLU A 429 -17.71 1.74 -7.12
C GLU A 429 -18.68 2.55 -6.25
N GLU A 430 -19.94 2.13 -6.07
CA GLU A 430 -20.86 2.80 -5.12
C GLU A 430 -20.26 2.78 -3.70
N PHE A 431 -19.77 1.62 -3.25
CA PHE A 431 -19.14 1.50 -1.93
C PHE A 431 -17.88 2.38 -1.81
N LYS A 432 -17.03 2.42 -2.84
CA LYS A 432 -15.83 3.28 -2.86
C LYS A 432 -16.21 4.75 -2.72
N MET A 433 -17.10 5.27 -3.55
CA MET A 433 -17.53 6.67 -3.50
C MET A 433 -18.12 7.03 -2.12
N LYS A 434 -19.04 6.19 -1.63
CA LYS A 434 -19.88 6.43 -0.45
C LYS A 434 -19.18 6.26 0.89
N PHE A 435 -18.21 5.36 1.01
CA PHE A 435 -17.58 5.02 2.30
C PHE A 435 -16.06 5.19 2.33
N ILE A 436 -15.36 5.11 1.19
CA ILE A 436 -13.88 5.17 1.15
C ILE A 436 -13.43 6.56 0.69
N TYR A 437 -13.87 7.00 -0.50
CA TYR A 437 -13.47 8.27 -1.09
C TYR A 437 -14.03 9.45 -0.29
N SER A 438 -15.32 9.44 0.08
CA SER A 438 -15.90 10.48 0.95
C SER A 438 -15.17 10.58 2.30
N HIS A 439 -14.79 9.45 2.92
CA HIS A 439 -13.97 9.47 4.15
C HIS A 439 -12.57 10.06 3.92
N ILE A 440 -11.91 9.76 2.79
CA ILE A 440 -10.60 10.32 2.45
C ILE A 440 -10.70 11.84 2.25
N ALA A 441 -11.73 12.32 1.53
CA ALA A 441 -11.95 13.73 1.27
C ALA A 441 -12.35 14.53 2.52
N SER A 442 -13.24 14.00 3.35
CA SER A 442 -13.61 14.63 4.63
C SER A 442 -12.44 14.69 5.60
N THR A 443 -11.67 13.60 5.73
CA THR A 443 -10.49 13.57 6.61
C THR A 443 -9.42 14.58 6.17
N GLU A 444 -9.16 14.74 4.87
CA GLU A 444 -8.20 15.76 4.41
C GLU A 444 -8.74 17.19 4.59
N ARG A 445 -10.05 17.40 4.40
CA ARG A 445 -10.69 18.71 4.61
C ARG A 445 -10.75 19.13 6.09
N GLU A 446 -10.94 18.18 7.00
CA GLU A 446 -11.22 18.43 8.42
C GLU A 446 -9.97 18.31 9.30
N GLU A 447 -9.06 17.36 9.00
CA GLU A 447 -7.82 17.14 9.76
C GLU A 447 -6.55 17.56 8.99
N GLY A 448 -6.60 17.75 7.67
CA GLY A 448 -5.43 18.13 6.86
C GLY A 448 -4.29 17.11 6.90
N VAL A 449 -4.60 15.81 6.94
CA VAL A 449 -3.64 14.75 7.29
C VAL A 449 -2.44 14.67 6.35
N VAL A 450 -2.64 14.79 5.04
CA VAL A 450 -1.55 14.84 4.05
C VAL A 450 -0.83 16.18 4.13
N ALA A 451 -1.54 17.30 4.25
CA ALA A 451 -0.92 18.62 4.43
C ALA A 451 0.01 18.68 5.66
N LEU A 452 -0.43 18.20 6.82
CA LEU A 452 0.37 18.08 8.05
C LEU A 452 1.54 17.11 7.87
N TRP A 453 1.32 15.97 7.19
CA TRP A 453 2.37 15.02 6.89
C TRP A 453 3.47 15.59 5.97
N LEU A 454 3.13 16.46 5.01
CA LEU A 454 4.12 17.10 4.12
C LEU A 454 5.11 17.99 4.89
N HIS A 455 4.68 18.67 5.97
CA HIS A 455 5.60 19.39 6.86
C HIS A 455 6.61 18.47 7.53
N SER A 456 6.25 17.21 7.76
CA SER A 456 7.17 16.19 8.28
C SER A 456 8.23 15.75 7.26
N LEU A 457 8.02 15.99 5.96
CA LEU A 457 8.86 15.54 4.84
C LEU A 457 10.14 16.39 4.65
N ASN A 458 10.80 16.67 5.78
CA ASN A 458 11.98 17.51 5.87
C ASN A 458 13.18 16.74 6.46
N HIS A 459 14.37 17.30 6.23
CA HIS A 459 15.66 16.71 6.59
C HIS A 459 15.91 16.55 8.10
N ARG A 460 15.13 17.22 8.98
CA ARG A 460 15.23 17.05 10.44
C ARG A 460 14.61 15.72 10.88
N ASN A 461 13.58 15.25 10.17
CA ASN A 461 12.91 13.96 10.42
C ASN A 461 13.49 12.83 9.55
N TYR A 462 13.93 13.16 8.34
CA TYR A 462 14.45 12.22 7.35
C TYR A 462 15.81 12.72 6.80
N PRO A 463 16.92 12.57 7.56
CA PRO A 463 18.23 13.10 7.16
C PRO A 463 18.73 12.55 5.81
N ASP A 464 18.42 11.27 5.55
CA ASP A 464 18.86 10.53 4.35
C ASP A 464 18.37 11.14 3.04
N LEU A 465 17.32 11.97 3.06
CA LEU A 465 16.81 12.68 1.89
C LEU A 465 17.82 13.70 1.30
N ARG A 466 18.91 14.04 2.02
CA ARG A 466 19.95 14.99 1.58
C ARG A 466 21.12 14.39 0.78
N GLY A 467 21.27 13.06 0.68
CA GLY A 467 22.40 12.47 -0.06
C GLY A 467 22.21 12.57 -1.58
N CYS A 468 23.13 13.11 -2.40
CA CYS A 468 24.49 13.62 -2.16
C CYS A 468 24.71 15.00 -2.85
N ASN A 469 25.87 15.62 -2.61
CA ASN A 469 26.20 17.02 -2.91
C ASN A 469 25.63 17.62 -4.20
N VAL A 470 25.00 18.80 -4.06
CA VAL A 470 24.54 19.67 -5.16
C VAL A 470 25.72 20.56 -5.61
N GLU A 471 26.81 19.93 -6.07
CA GLU A 471 28.08 20.61 -6.42
C GLU A 471 28.56 20.28 -7.85
N MET A 472 27.65 20.05 -8.80
CA MET A 472 28.01 19.83 -10.22
C MET A 472 27.13 20.56 -11.25
N ILE A 473 26.20 21.42 -10.83
CA ILE A 473 25.30 22.13 -11.78
C ILE A 473 25.88 23.48 -12.23
N GLU A 474 26.68 24.16 -11.41
CA GLU A 474 27.33 25.45 -11.76
C GLU A 474 28.59 25.28 -12.64
N GLY A 475 29.08 24.05 -12.83
CA GLY A 475 30.32 23.75 -13.56
C GLY A 475 30.18 23.61 -15.09
N MET A 476 28.97 23.74 -15.64
CA MET A 476 28.68 23.53 -17.08
C MET A 476 28.05 24.77 -17.73
N SER A 477 28.71 25.91 -17.59
CA SER A 477 28.56 27.06 -18.50
C SER A 477 29.93 27.65 -18.81
N LEU A 478 30.06 28.28 -19.99
CA LEU A 478 31.30 28.89 -20.51
C LEU A 478 32.48 27.94 -20.75
N LYS A 479 32.38 27.14 -21.81
CA LYS A 479 33.46 27.09 -22.82
C LYS A 479 32.89 27.23 -24.22
N VAL A 480 33.11 28.41 -24.79
CA VAL A 480 33.04 28.65 -26.24
C VAL A 480 34.48 28.62 -26.71
N ASP A 481 34.85 27.60 -27.48
CA ASP A 481 36.11 27.55 -28.21
C ASP A 481 35.75 27.52 -29.71
N ASP A 482 36.11 28.60 -30.40
CA ASP A 482 35.93 28.80 -31.84
C ASP A 482 37.17 28.30 -32.59
N ASN A 483 37.00 27.60 -33.72
CA ASN A 483 37.87 27.60 -34.91
C ASN A 483 37.45 26.51 -35.94
N THR A 484 36.94 26.98 -37.09
CA THR A 484 37.25 26.59 -38.48
C THR A 484 37.55 25.12 -38.89
N ASP A 485 36.80 24.66 -39.89
CA ASP A 485 37.18 23.77 -41.01
C ASP A 485 38.07 22.53 -40.78
N ASN A 486 37.52 21.36 -41.14
CA ASN A 486 37.80 20.82 -42.48
C ASN A 486 36.68 19.87 -42.98
N THR A 487 36.54 19.74 -44.29
CA THR A 487 35.65 18.77 -44.95
C THR A 487 36.32 17.40 -45.09
N ASP A 488 35.60 16.30 -44.85
CA ASP A 488 35.30 15.34 -45.93
C ASP A 488 34.20 14.32 -45.58
N ALA A 489 33.74 13.58 -46.60
CA ALA A 489 32.54 12.75 -46.53
C ALA A 489 32.75 11.31 -46.00
N LYS A 490 31.71 10.79 -45.31
CA LYS A 490 31.05 9.52 -45.70
C LYS A 490 29.68 9.30 -45.06
N SER A 491 28.78 8.73 -45.84
CA SER A 491 27.42 8.35 -45.46
C SER A 491 27.31 6.87 -45.06
N ALA A 492 26.43 6.58 -44.10
CA ALA A 492 25.42 5.49 -44.10
C ALA A 492 25.78 4.03 -44.50
N SER A 493 25.17 2.97 -43.94
CA SER A 493 24.33 2.76 -42.73
C SER A 493 23.98 1.26 -42.59
N VAL A 494 23.26 0.89 -41.52
CA VAL A 494 22.49 -0.36 -41.32
C VAL A 494 23.27 -1.65 -41.04
N GLU A 495 23.07 -2.17 -39.82
CA GLU A 495 23.27 -3.58 -39.48
C GLU A 495 22.09 -4.44 -39.96
N LYS A 496 22.32 -5.72 -40.27
CA LYS A 496 21.37 -6.80 -39.95
C LYS A 496 22.12 -8.08 -39.57
N ASN A 497 21.81 -8.58 -38.37
CA ASN A 497 22.25 -9.91 -37.93
C ASN A 497 21.49 -11.01 -38.68
N GLY A 498 22.14 -12.16 -38.87
CA GLY A 498 21.54 -13.38 -39.41
C GLY A 498 21.34 -14.46 -38.33
N ASP A 499 20.32 -15.28 -38.50
CA ASP A 499 19.97 -16.36 -37.59
C ASP A 499 20.95 -17.55 -37.66
N ALA A 500 20.96 -18.38 -36.62
CA ALA A 500 21.75 -19.60 -36.54
C ALA A 500 20.96 -20.77 -35.90
N GLU A 501 20.18 -21.47 -36.71
CA GLU A 501 19.70 -22.82 -36.40
C GLU A 501 20.06 -23.78 -37.55
N ILE A 502 20.73 -24.89 -37.22
CA ILE A 502 20.95 -26.02 -38.11
C ILE A 502 20.67 -27.30 -37.32
N GLN A 503 19.70 -28.08 -37.77
CA GLN A 503 19.26 -29.31 -37.09
C GLN A 503 19.17 -30.49 -38.06
N SER A 504 19.73 -31.62 -37.63
CA SER A 504 19.60 -32.98 -38.18
C SER A 504 20.26 -33.28 -39.54
N ALA A 505 20.95 -34.42 -39.57
CA ALA A 505 21.40 -35.08 -40.78
C ALA A 505 20.45 -36.23 -41.15
N LYS A 506 20.46 -36.58 -42.44
CA LYS A 506 20.15 -37.92 -42.95
C LYS A 506 21.13 -38.21 -44.08
N ASP A 507 21.98 -39.20 -43.90
CA ASP A 507 21.85 -40.53 -44.53
C ASP A 507 22.80 -41.51 -43.82
#